data_AF-A0A1Y1LEV4-F1
#
_entry.id   AF-A0A1Y1LEV4-F1
#
_cell.length_a   1.000
_cell.length_b   1.000
_cell.length_c   1.000
_cell.angle_alpha   90.00
_cell.angle_beta   90.00
_cell.angle_gamma   90.00
#
_symmetry.space_group_name_H-M   'P 1'
#
loop_
_entity.id
_entity.type
_entity.pdbx_description
1 polymer ?
#
loop_
_entity_poly.entity_id
_entity_poly.type
_entity_poly.pdbx_seq_one_letter_code
_entity_poly.pdbx_strand_id
1 'polypeptide(L)'
;RTNMKIKAVLNSSPWQTGMLVLDFKYLIENWLSSYNTNVYTAMQRNHVKLSAGSSNNAELSIPYHNVNSYLSNMPGEQSFGTLSLQPLNMLTSTDRVSQKATVTLFVAFEDFEVHGLISRSLGVSGQMETIGQLCDAGSTTLKAVGNLLNRDNPPKPLQPMCLVPQATPSFAYTDKVPEPLNVLRSDPRGQRPNPVKTNEMTIQHFTRMWGYVNTFDWAMSHPTSQQLYKLPVSPVLSLSDLGSFMRSTKYDYAVPTPLATISSLASKARGDIEYRFEVVANGFYTGTLQISSIPLLQKNQLPRIQAILSASHVLDIQKTSVIDIVVPWNWYNAWMRLPNVTDTSIGDAFSSLRVYVVNPLIGIDGIPNKIAVNVYMRGGENYEICQLHTPLYSVVQEIIKPPEREYLKPARIANKMFAGWHHIVQSAQSQYLYVLDFTSTSGDWVAFLNVELNTVY
;
A
#
# COMPACT_ATOMS: atom_id res chain seq x y z
N ARG A 1 -17.86 17.39 -10.19
CA ARG A 1 -16.56 17.27 -9.50
C ARG A 1 -16.61 18.20 -8.31
N THR A 2 -16.25 17.72 -7.13
CA THR A 2 -16.30 18.48 -5.87
C THR A 2 -15.23 17.97 -4.91
N ASN A 3 -14.60 18.90 -4.20
CA ASN A 3 -13.83 18.56 -3.01
C ASN A 3 -14.78 18.44 -1.81
N MET A 4 -14.45 17.60 -0.84
CA MET A 4 -15.27 17.40 0.37
C MET A 4 -14.46 17.78 1.60
N LYS A 5 -15.07 18.51 2.54
CA LYS A 5 -14.51 18.76 3.87
C LYS A 5 -15.41 18.15 4.92
N ILE A 6 -14.82 17.38 5.83
CA ILE A 6 -15.52 16.74 6.93
C ILE A 6 -14.94 17.25 8.24
N LYS A 7 -15.80 17.80 9.10
CA LYS A 7 -15.43 18.21 10.45
C LYS A 7 -16.02 17.23 11.44
N ALA A 8 -15.17 16.63 12.26
CA ALA A 8 -15.58 15.79 13.37
C ALA A 8 -15.39 16.54 14.69
N VAL A 9 -16.39 16.46 15.57
CA VAL A 9 -16.36 17.05 16.90
C VAL A 9 -16.58 15.94 17.91
N LEU A 10 -15.60 15.72 18.79
CA LEU A 10 -15.67 14.72 19.87
C LEU A 10 -16.07 15.38 21.18
N ASN A 11 -17.16 14.91 21.76
CA ASN A 11 -17.57 15.24 23.11
C ASN A 11 -17.16 14.12 24.07
N SER A 12 -16.12 14.39 24.87
CA SER A 12 -15.56 13.47 25.87
C SER A 12 -15.32 14.19 27.21
N SER A 13 -15.35 13.43 28.30
CA SER A 13 -15.04 13.92 29.65
C SER A 13 -13.52 14.01 29.85
N PRO A 14 -13.00 14.98 30.64
CA PRO A 14 -11.57 15.09 30.94
C PRO A 14 -10.94 13.84 31.58
N TRP A 15 -11.77 13.02 32.24
CA TRP A 15 -11.36 11.81 32.95
C TRP A 15 -11.31 10.56 32.05
N GLN A 16 -11.66 10.70 30.78
CA GLN A 16 -11.56 9.64 29.78
C GLN A 16 -10.23 9.74 29.05
N THR A 17 -9.69 8.60 28.63
CA THR A 17 -8.52 8.52 27.74
C THR A 17 -8.83 7.61 26.57
N GLY A 18 -8.38 7.97 25.37
CA GLY A 18 -8.61 7.18 24.17
C GLY A 18 -8.33 8.01 22.92
N MET A 19 -8.34 7.37 21.76
CA MET A 19 -8.16 8.07 20.51
C MET A 19 -8.97 7.42 19.39
N LEU A 20 -9.68 8.24 18.63
CA LEU A 20 -10.42 7.85 17.44
C LEU A 20 -9.71 8.37 16.19
N VAL A 21 -9.87 7.63 15.11
CA VAL A 21 -9.34 7.98 13.78
C VAL A 21 -10.50 8.05 12.82
N LEU A 22 -10.60 9.17 12.12
CA LEU A 22 -11.49 9.36 10.99
C LEU A 22 -10.66 9.32 9.72
N ASP A 23 -10.95 8.38 8.84
CA ASP A 23 -10.22 8.20 7.58
C ASP A 23 -11.17 8.11 6.38
N PHE A 24 -10.66 8.50 5.22
CA PHE A 24 -11.40 8.37 3.96
C PHE A 24 -10.74 7.34 3.04
N LYS A 25 -11.55 6.43 2.51
CA LYS A 25 -11.15 5.44 1.51
C LYS A 25 -11.71 5.83 0.16
N TYR A 26 -10.84 6.11 -0.82
CA TYR A 26 -11.29 6.20 -2.22
C TYR A 26 -11.72 4.84 -2.74
N LEU A 27 -12.66 4.83 -3.69
CA LEU A 27 -13.34 3.65 -4.21
C LEU A 27 -12.37 2.48 -4.51
N ILE A 28 -12.55 1.37 -3.79
CA ILE A 28 -11.93 0.06 -4.05
C ILE A 28 -13.07 -0.96 -4.08
N GLU A 29 -13.03 -1.89 -5.03
CA GLU A 29 -13.99 -2.99 -5.18
C GLU A 29 -14.31 -3.69 -3.84
N ASN A 30 -15.59 -4.05 -3.66
CA ASN A 30 -16.15 -4.57 -2.41
C ASN A 30 -15.50 -5.87 -1.89
N TRP A 31 -14.83 -6.64 -2.76
CA TRP A 31 -14.29 -7.96 -2.44
C TRP A 31 -13.14 -7.94 -1.43
N LEU A 32 -12.45 -6.81 -1.28
CA LEU A 32 -11.32 -6.65 -0.34
C LEU A 32 -11.68 -5.81 0.90
N SER A 33 -12.98 -5.64 1.19
CA SER A 33 -13.44 -4.76 2.26
C SER A 33 -12.91 -5.19 3.64
N SER A 34 -13.02 -6.48 4.01
CA SER A 34 -12.68 -6.96 5.36
C SER A 34 -11.21 -6.79 5.76
N TYR A 35 -10.26 -6.87 4.80
CA TYR A 35 -8.83 -6.76 5.09
C TYR A 35 -8.32 -5.31 5.06
N ASN A 36 -9.04 -4.43 4.35
CA ASN A 36 -8.64 -3.04 4.16
C ASN A 36 -9.31 -2.07 5.14
N THR A 37 -10.22 -2.55 6.00
CA THR A 37 -10.92 -1.76 7.03
C THR A 37 -10.33 -1.96 8.42
N ASN A 38 -9.00 -1.91 8.53
CA ASN A 38 -8.30 -2.00 9.82
C ASN A 38 -7.74 -0.62 10.20
N VAL A 39 -7.57 -0.36 11.48
CA VAL A 39 -7.02 0.89 11.98
C VAL A 39 -5.60 1.14 11.45
N TYR A 40 -4.82 0.08 11.23
CA TYR A 40 -3.49 0.19 10.64
C TYR A 40 -3.53 0.72 9.20
N THR A 41 -4.50 0.33 8.39
CA THR A 41 -4.68 0.88 7.04
C THR A 41 -5.31 2.27 7.07
N ALA A 42 -6.17 2.57 8.06
CA ALA A 42 -6.75 3.90 8.27
C ALA A 42 -5.66 4.95 8.58
N MET A 43 -4.72 4.62 9.47
CA MET A 43 -3.62 5.49 9.86
C MET A 43 -2.61 5.77 8.74
N GLN A 44 -2.61 4.99 7.68
CA GLN A 44 -1.72 5.20 6.52
C GLN A 44 -2.41 5.96 5.37
N ARG A 45 -3.72 6.17 5.46
CA ARG A 45 -4.51 6.91 4.47
C ARG A 45 -4.68 8.36 4.90
N ASN A 46 -5.39 9.16 4.10
CA ASN A 46 -5.76 10.51 4.51
C ASN A 46 -6.74 10.41 5.70
N HIS A 47 -6.26 10.81 6.88
CA HIS A 47 -6.96 10.61 8.14
C HIS A 47 -6.71 11.78 9.10
N VAL A 48 -7.58 11.86 10.10
CA VAL A 48 -7.50 12.82 11.19
C VAL A 48 -7.78 12.10 12.51
N LYS A 49 -7.10 12.53 13.57
CA LYS A 49 -7.20 11.93 14.91
C LYS A 49 -7.99 12.82 15.87
N LEU A 50 -8.76 12.17 16.76
CA LEU A 50 -9.51 12.80 17.84
C LEU A 50 -9.16 12.10 19.15
N SER A 51 -8.45 12.79 20.04
CA SER A 51 -8.11 12.30 21.39
C SER A 51 -9.23 12.59 22.41
N ALA A 52 -9.54 11.63 23.26
CA ALA A 52 -10.45 11.80 24.39
C ALA A 52 -9.72 12.35 25.64
N GLY A 53 -10.43 13.08 26.50
CA GLY A 53 -9.84 13.74 27.68
C GLY A 53 -9.74 15.26 27.54
N SER A 54 -10.09 15.78 26.36
CA SER A 54 -10.37 17.20 26.11
C SER A 54 -11.42 17.29 25.00
N SER A 55 -12.24 18.35 25.00
CA SER A 55 -13.14 18.61 23.87
C SER A 55 -12.29 19.00 22.66
N ASN A 56 -12.29 18.17 21.62
CA ASN A 56 -11.56 18.47 20.38
C ASN A 56 -12.46 18.41 19.15
N ASN A 57 -11.98 19.10 18.12
CA ASN A 57 -12.52 19.03 16.78
C ASN A 57 -11.36 18.80 15.82
N ALA A 58 -11.68 18.24 14.67
CA ALA A 58 -10.67 17.98 13.66
C ALA A 58 -11.32 17.96 12.27
N GLU A 59 -10.61 18.49 11.28
CA GLU A 59 -11.13 18.72 9.94
C GLU A 59 -10.30 17.93 8.91
N LEU A 60 -10.99 17.09 8.13
CA LEU A 60 -10.43 16.26 7.08
C LEU A 60 -10.84 16.83 5.72
N SER A 61 -9.87 17.22 4.89
CA SER A 61 -10.09 17.64 3.51
C SER A 61 -9.84 16.46 2.56
N ILE A 62 -10.83 16.17 1.72
CA ILE A 62 -10.85 15.05 0.78
C ILE A 62 -10.91 15.64 -0.63
N PRO A 63 -9.79 15.64 -1.37
CA PRO A 63 -9.78 16.07 -2.76
C PRO A 63 -10.58 15.13 -3.66
N TYR A 64 -11.04 15.64 -4.80
CA TYR A 64 -11.68 14.80 -5.79
C TYR A 64 -10.68 13.90 -6.53
N HIS A 65 -10.71 12.59 -6.23
CA HIS A 65 -10.01 11.56 -7.00
C HIS A 65 -11.00 10.48 -7.46
N ASN A 66 -11.13 10.30 -8.77
CA ASN A 66 -11.94 9.25 -9.37
C ASN A 66 -11.33 8.85 -10.73
N VAL A 67 -11.60 7.62 -11.18
CA VAL A 67 -11.25 7.12 -12.52
C VAL A 67 -11.89 7.99 -13.61
N ASN A 68 -13.10 8.49 -13.34
CA ASN A 68 -13.83 9.41 -14.21
C ASN A 68 -13.53 10.86 -13.84
N SER A 69 -13.40 11.74 -14.84
CA SER A 69 -13.17 13.17 -14.61
C SER A 69 -14.33 13.87 -13.89
N TYR A 70 -15.55 13.37 -14.07
CA TYR A 70 -16.77 13.83 -13.39
C TYR A 70 -17.55 12.63 -12.86
N LEU A 71 -18.20 12.79 -11.71
CA LEU A 71 -19.17 11.81 -11.23
C LEU A 71 -20.42 11.89 -12.09
N SER A 72 -20.94 10.72 -12.44
CA SER A 72 -22.24 10.59 -13.06
C SER A 72 -23.32 10.94 -12.04
N ASN A 73 -24.35 11.67 -12.48
CA ASN A 73 -25.55 11.91 -11.67
C ASN A 73 -26.52 10.73 -11.74
N MET A 74 -26.21 9.68 -12.51
CA MET A 74 -27.05 8.49 -12.59
C MET A 74 -27.14 7.78 -11.22
N PRO A 75 -28.33 7.29 -10.84
CA PRO A 75 -28.49 6.54 -9.59
C PRO A 75 -27.54 5.34 -9.55
N GLY A 76 -26.74 5.21 -8.47
CA GLY A 76 -25.80 4.11 -8.27
C GLY A 76 -24.33 4.44 -8.60
N GLU A 77 -24.06 5.47 -9.41
CA GLU A 77 -22.69 5.88 -9.78
C GLU A 77 -22.18 7.13 -9.02
N GLN A 78 -22.89 7.52 -7.97
CA GLN A 78 -22.65 8.75 -7.21
C GLN A 78 -21.63 8.57 -6.07
N SER A 79 -21.22 7.34 -5.76
CA SER A 79 -20.22 7.07 -4.73
C SER A 79 -18.81 7.17 -5.31
N PHE A 80 -17.91 7.85 -4.59
CA PHE A 80 -16.48 7.92 -4.93
C PHE A 80 -15.57 7.42 -3.80
N GLY A 81 -16.15 7.02 -2.68
CA GLY A 81 -15.40 6.51 -1.53
C GLY A 81 -16.27 6.19 -0.32
N THR A 82 -15.61 5.78 0.77
CA THR A 82 -16.23 5.41 2.04
C THR A 82 -15.50 6.12 3.17
N LEU A 83 -16.27 6.73 4.08
CA LEU A 83 -15.76 7.29 5.33
C LEU A 83 -15.79 6.21 6.40
N SER A 84 -14.68 6.02 7.12
CA SER A 84 -14.63 5.13 8.28
C SER A 84 -14.19 5.89 9.53
N LEU A 85 -14.80 5.50 10.65
CA LEU A 85 -14.46 5.98 11.99
C LEU A 85 -14.13 4.76 12.84
N GLN A 86 -12.90 4.68 13.34
CA GLN A 86 -12.40 3.53 14.08
C GLN A 86 -11.63 3.96 15.34
N PRO A 87 -11.72 3.21 16.45
CA PRO A 87 -10.88 3.47 17.62
C PRO A 87 -9.44 3.02 17.36
N LEU A 88 -8.49 3.93 17.55
CA LEU A 88 -7.06 3.61 17.57
C LEU A 88 -6.63 3.10 18.93
N ASN A 89 -7.07 3.79 19.99
CA ASN A 89 -6.95 3.32 21.34
C ASN A 89 -8.35 3.32 21.93
N MET A 90 -8.78 2.17 22.46
CA MET A 90 -10.11 2.03 23.04
C MET A 90 -10.30 3.04 24.17
N LEU A 91 -11.52 3.59 24.25
CA LEU A 91 -11.90 4.50 25.31
C LEU A 91 -11.78 3.78 26.66
N THR A 92 -11.00 4.36 27.56
CA THR A 92 -10.79 3.84 28.91
C THR A 92 -11.20 4.90 29.92
N SER A 93 -11.96 4.49 30.92
CA SER A 93 -12.41 5.33 32.04
C SER A 93 -12.57 4.46 33.29
N THR A 94 -12.60 5.07 34.46
CA THR A 94 -12.95 4.39 35.71
C THR A 94 -14.47 4.26 35.82
N ASP A 95 -14.97 3.36 36.68
CA ASP A 95 -16.41 3.07 36.85
C ASP A 95 -17.24 4.28 37.32
N ARG A 96 -16.57 5.31 37.87
CA ARG A 96 -17.21 6.54 38.36
C ARG A 96 -17.40 7.60 37.27
N VAL A 97 -16.93 7.34 36.04
CA VAL A 97 -16.97 8.26 34.90
C VAL A 97 -17.83 7.65 33.79
N SER A 98 -18.50 8.49 32.98
CA SER A 98 -19.23 8.03 31.79
C SER A 98 -18.35 7.12 30.93
N GLN A 99 -18.87 5.96 30.51
CA GLN A 99 -18.19 5.03 29.61
C GLN A 99 -18.49 5.30 28.13
N LYS A 100 -19.19 6.41 27.83
CA LYS A 100 -19.59 6.79 26.47
C LYS A 100 -19.03 8.16 26.11
N ALA A 101 -18.63 8.31 24.85
CA ALA A 101 -18.27 9.57 24.21
C ALA A 101 -19.06 9.69 22.90
N THR A 102 -19.41 10.91 22.49
CA THR A 102 -20.24 11.16 21.30
C THR A 102 -19.43 11.92 20.25
N VAL A 103 -19.53 11.49 19.00
CA VAL A 103 -18.91 12.17 17.85
C VAL A 103 -20.00 12.71 16.93
N THR A 104 -19.87 13.97 16.53
CA THR A 104 -20.74 14.60 15.54
C THR A 104 -19.94 14.94 14.30
N LEU A 105 -20.46 14.58 13.12
CA LEU A 105 -19.82 14.83 11.83
C LEU A 105 -20.59 15.91 11.07
N PHE A 106 -19.86 16.89 10.54
CA PHE A 106 -20.37 17.90 9.62
C PHE A 106 -19.67 17.74 8.27
N VAL A 107 -20.42 17.81 7.17
CA VAL A 107 -19.88 17.63 5.83
C VAL A 107 -20.19 18.88 5.00
N ALA A 108 -19.18 19.38 4.29
CA ALA A 108 -19.30 20.47 3.35
C ALA A 108 -18.67 20.06 2.00
N PHE A 109 -19.21 20.57 0.91
CA PHE A 109 -18.66 20.40 -0.43
C PHE A 109 -18.10 21.73 -0.92
N GLU A 110 -16.90 21.68 -1.49
CA GLU A 110 -16.19 22.83 -2.05
C GLU A 110 -15.86 22.59 -3.53
N ASP A 111 -15.55 23.67 -4.25
CA ASP A 111 -15.10 23.64 -5.64
C ASP A 111 -16.03 22.82 -6.56
N PHE A 112 -17.31 23.23 -6.60
CA PHE A 112 -18.34 22.53 -7.38
C PHE A 112 -18.23 22.85 -8.87
N GLU A 113 -17.78 21.87 -9.66
CA GLU A 113 -17.77 21.91 -11.11
C GLU A 113 -18.76 20.90 -11.68
N VAL A 114 -19.70 21.37 -12.51
CA VAL A 114 -20.68 20.54 -13.21
C VAL A 114 -20.57 20.74 -14.71
N HIS A 115 -20.65 19.63 -15.43
CA HIS A 115 -20.75 19.62 -16.88
C HIS A 115 -22.02 18.88 -17.26
N GLY A 116 -22.75 19.45 -18.20
CA GLY A 116 -23.99 18.88 -18.70
C GLY A 116 -24.37 19.55 -20.00
N LEU A 117 -25.20 18.86 -20.77
CA LEU A 117 -25.86 19.48 -21.91
C LEU A 117 -26.82 20.53 -21.36
N ILE A 118 -26.62 21.78 -21.79
CA ILE A 118 -27.63 22.82 -21.60
C ILE A 118 -28.82 22.40 -22.45
N SER A 119 -30.01 22.32 -21.84
CA SER A 119 -31.23 22.05 -22.60
C SER A 119 -31.36 23.09 -23.71
N ARG A 120 -31.67 22.64 -24.93
CA ARG A 120 -31.91 23.52 -26.09
C ARG A 120 -33.03 24.54 -25.84
N SER A 121 -33.88 24.28 -24.85
CA SER A 121 -34.90 25.21 -24.36
C SER A 121 -34.35 26.50 -23.73
N LEU A 122 -33.04 26.58 -23.48
CA LEU A 122 -32.34 27.76 -22.96
C LEU A 122 -31.68 28.62 -24.07
N GLY A 123 -31.96 28.32 -25.36
CA GLY A 123 -31.67 29.24 -26.47
C GLY A 123 -30.24 29.21 -27.04
N VAL A 124 -29.43 28.20 -26.73
CA VAL A 124 -28.03 28.13 -27.21
C VAL A 124 -27.96 27.46 -28.60
N SER A 125 -27.46 28.21 -29.59
CA SER A 125 -27.27 27.76 -30.98
C SER A 125 -25.97 26.95 -31.13
N GLY A 126 -26.01 25.78 -31.78
CA GLY A 126 -24.84 24.94 -31.98
C GLY A 126 -23.89 25.51 -33.05
N GLN A 127 -22.61 25.69 -32.70
CA GLN A 127 -21.55 26.10 -33.63
C GLN A 127 -20.88 24.86 -34.24
N MET A 128 -21.44 24.33 -35.32
CA MET A 128 -20.73 23.37 -36.18
C MET A 128 -21.13 23.60 -37.63
N GLU A 129 -20.52 24.58 -38.29
CA GLU A 129 -20.69 24.75 -39.75
C GLU A 129 -19.57 25.53 -40.46
N THR A 130 -18.29 25.34 -40.08
CA THR A 130 -17.17 26.09 -40.71
C THR A 130 -15.95 25.27 -41.14
N ILE A 131 -15.96 23.93 -41.00
CA ILE A 131 -14.82 23.07 -41.43
C ILE A 131 -15.11 22.27 -42.73
N GLY A 132 -16.37 22.19 -43.17
CA GLY A 132 -16.75 21.41 -44.36
C GLY A 132 -16.35 22.03 -45.71
N GLN A 133 -16.06 23.33 -45.78
CA GLN A 133 -15.87 24.03 -47.06
C GLN A 133 -14.40 24.22 -47.50
N LEU A 134 -13.42 23.79 -46.69
CA LEU A 134 -11.99 24.01 -46.99
C LEU A 134 -11.26 22.81 -47.60
N CYS A 135 -11.88 21.63 -47.69
CA CYS A 135 -11.21 20.40 -48.18
C CYS A 135 -11.32 20.14 -49.69
N ASP A 136 -12.19 20.84 -50.44
CA ASP A 136 -12.43 20.52 -51.86
C ASP A 136 -11.65 21.37 -52.87
N ALA A 137 -10.89 22.38 -52.42
CA ALA A 137 -10.21 23.32 -53.33
C ALA A 137 -8.73 23.02 -53.61
N GLY A 138 -8.14 21.99 -52.98
CA GLY A 138 -6.69 21.72 -53.03
C GLY A 138 -6.23 20.54 -53.90
N SER A 139 -7.14 19.70 -54.41
CA SER A 139 -6.76 18.43 -55.07
C SER A 139 -6.66 18.48 -56.60
N THR A 140 -7.10 19.57 -57.23
CA THR A 140 -7.24 19.66 -58.70
C THR A 140 -6.13 20.45 -59.42
N THR A 141 -5.18 21.05 -58.71
CA THR A 141 -4.14 21.93 -59.30
C THR A 141 -2.71 21.40 -59.26
N LEU A 142 -2.46 20.20 -58.73
CA LEU A 142 -1.13 19.56 -58.68
C LEU A 142 -1.00 18.29 -59.55
N LYS A 143 -1.84 18.15 -60.59
CA LYS A 143 -1.72 17.09 -61.60
C LYS A 143 -1.73 17.59 -63.05
N ALA A 144 -1.56 18.88 -63.25
CA ALA A 144 -1.46 19.47 -64.58
C ALA A 144 -0.10 20.14 -64.71
N VAL A 145 0.64 19.76 -65.75
CA VAL A 145 1.97 20.25 -66.15
C VAL A 145 3.15 19.45 -65.58
N GLY A 146 3.47 18.34 -66.27
CA GLY A 146 4.88 17.97 -66.47
C GLY A 146 5.37 16.58 -66.04
N ASN A 147 4.49 15.58 -65.80
CA ASN A 147 4.97 14.22 -65.52
C ASN A 147 5.44 13.51 -66.81
N LEU A 148 6.76 13.49 -67.00
CA LEU A 148 7.43 12.58 -67.94
C LEU A 148 7.22 11.14 -67.47
N LEU A 149 6.72 10.29 -68.36
CA LEU A 149 6.41 8.88 -68.09
C LEU A 149 7.70 8.05 -67.86
N ASN A 150 7.82 7.42 -66.69
CA ASN A 150 8.62 6.21 -66.43
C ASN A 150 10.16 6.29 -66.60
N ARG A 151 10.84 7.34 -66.08
CA ARG A 151 12.33 7.39 -66.05
C ARG A 151 12.93 8.01 -64.78
N ASP A 152 12.26 7.88 -63.66
CA ASP A 152 12.44 8.69 -62.44
C ASP A 152 12.75 7.87 -61.17
N ASN A 153 13.20 6.61 -61.29
CA ASN A 153 13.66 5.80 -60.15
C ASN A 153 15.16 5.45 -60.26
N PRO A 154 16.09 6.37 -59.92
CA PRO A 154 17.51 6.08 -59.95
C PRO A 154 17.84 4.89 -59.03
N PRO A 155 18.70 3.94 -59.45
CA PRO A 155 19.14 2.88 -58.56
C PRO A 155 19.85 3.50 -57.36
N LYS A 156 19.59 2.98 -56.16
CA LYS A 156 20.29 3.37 -54.92
C LYS A 156 21.40 2.34 -54.66
N PRO A 157 22.65 2.51 -55.15
CA PRO A 157 23.74 1.53 -54.99
C PRO A 157 24.33 1.53 -53.58
N LEU A 158 23.53 1.81 -52.55
CA LEU A 158 23.98 1.80 -51.17
C LEU A 158 24.18 0.35 -50.72
N GLN A 159 25.29 0.12 -50.02
CA GLN A 159 25.57 -1.16 -49.40
C GLN A 159 24.47 -1.45 -48.36
N PRO A 160 23.94 -2.67 -48.28
CA PRO A 160 22.95 -3.01 -47.27
C PRO A 160 23.57 -2.91 -45.87
N MET A 161 22.80 -2.42 -44.91
CA MET A 161 23.23 -2.36 -43.52
C MET A 161 23.17 -3.75 -42.89
N CYS A 162 24.18 -4.09 -42.07
CA CYS A 162 24.12 -5.27 -41.20
C CYS A 162 23.19 -4.98 -40.02
N LEU A 163 22.19 -5.84 -39.81
CA LEU A 163 21.27 -5.77 -38.67
C LEU A 163 21.31 -7.07 -37.89
N VAL A 164 21.23 -6.97 -36.57
CA VAL A 164 21.04 -8.13 -35.68
C VAL A 164 19.56 -8.18 -35.33
N PRO A 165 18.81 -9.20 -35.79
CA PRO A 165 17.40 -9.29 -35.48
C PRO A 165 17.20 -9.60 -33.98
N GLN A 166 16.35 -8.82 -33.32
CA GLN A 166 15.86 -9.10 -31.97
C GLN A 166 14.34 -9.24 -32.02
N ALA A 167 13.80 -10.25 -31.33
CA ALA A 167 12.36 -10.52 -31.34
C ALA A 167 11.56 -9.49 -30.53
N THR A 168 12.13 -8.99 -29.43
CA THR A 168 11.49 -8.03 -28.52
C THR A 168 12.51 -7.00 -28.02
N PRO A 169 12.06 -5.81 -27.62
CA PRO A 169 12.89 -4.88 -26.87
C PRO A 169 13.23 -5.41 -25.46
N SER A 170 14.07 -4.66 -24.74
CA SER A 170 14.46 -4.98 -23.36
C SER A 170 13.29 -4.91 -22.40
N PHE A 171 13.10 -5.93 -21.57
CA PHE A 171 12.13 -5.93 -20.47
C PHE A 171 12.62 -5.19 -19.21
N ALA A 172 13.89 -4.79 -19.16
CA ALA A 172 14.51 -4.21 -17.97
C ALA A 172 14.63 -2.68 -18.04
N TYR A 173 14.52 -2.07 -19.21
CA TYR A 173 14.61 -0.61 -19.35
C TYR A 173 13.26 0.01 -19.00
N THR A 174 13.28 0.95 -18.05
CA THR A 174 12.05 1.56 -17.50
C THR A 174 12.00 3.08 -17.61
N ASP A 175 13.14 3.75 -17.81
CA ASP A 175 13.23 5.21 -17.87
C ASP A 175 14.27 5.67 -18.92
N LYS A 176 14.09 6.89 -19.44
CA LYS A 176 15.00 7.61 -20.36
C LYS A 176 15.28 6.93 -21.71
N VAL A 177 14.51 5.91 -22.08
CA VAL A 177 14.63 5.21 -23.36
C VAL A 177 13.26 5.12 -24.02
N PRO A 178 13.12 5.55 -25.30
CA PRO A 178 11.87 5.39 -26.03
C PRO A 178 11.66 3.91 -26.40
N GLU A 179 10.49 3.38 -26.09
CA GLU A 179 10.09 2.02 -26.46
C GLU A 179 9.16 2.04 -27.70
N PRO A 180 9.54 1.40 -28.81
CA PRO A 180 8.68 1.29 -29.99
C PRO A 180 7.58 0.24 -29.74
N LEU A 181 6.31 0.68 -29.79
CA LEU A 181 5.14 -0.16 -29.52
C LEU A 181 4.09 0.00 -30.62
N ASN A 182 3.36 -1.08 -30.91
CA ASN A 182 2.18 -1.04 -31.77
C ASN A 182 0.97 -0.56 -30.95
N VAL A 183 0.67 0.74 -31.00
CA VAL A 183 -0.42 1.34 -30.22
C VAL A 183 -1.80 0.97 -30.78
N LEU A 184 -2.69 0.46 -29.93
CA LEU A 184 -4.08 0.14 -30.28
C LEU A 184 -5.00 1.37 -30.13
N ARG A 185 -4.57 2.50 -30.68
CA ARG A 185 -5.30 3.77 -30.67
C ARG A 185 -5.53 4.22 -32.12
N SER A 186 -6.66 4.90 -32.39
CA SER A 186 -6.96 5.42 -33.73
C SER A 186 -6.01 6.56 -34.13
N ASP A 187 -5.62 7.40 -33.16
CA ASP A 187 -4.58 8.42 -33.33
C ASP A 187 -3.23 7.86 -32.85
N PRO A 188 -2.20 7.74 -33.73
CA PRO A 188 -0.88 7.24 -33.36
C PRO A 188 -0.11 8.20 -32.43
N ARG A 189 -0.53 9.46 -32.28
CA ARG A 189 0.09 10.47 -31.40
C ARG A 189 -0.71 10.72 -30.12
N GLY A 190 -1.98 10.32 -30.09
CA GLY A 190 -2.89 10.67 -29.00
C GLY A 190 -2.42 10.05 -27.69
N GLN A 191 -2.15 10.86 -26.66
CA GLN A 191 -1.82 10.43 -25.30
C GLN A 191 -2.99 10.70 -24.34
N ARG A 192 -3.18 9.85 -23.32
CA ARG A 192 -4.22 10.09 -22.30
C ARG A 192 -3.80 11.28 -21.43
N PRO A 193 -4.56 12.40 -21.40
CA PRO A 193 -4.27 13.47 -20.46
C PRO A 193 -4.57 13.01 -19.03
N ASN A 194 -3.71 13.37 -18.08
CA ASN A 194 -3.96 13.13 -16.66
C ASN A 194 -4.81 14.29 -16.08
N PRO A 195 -6.00 14.03 -15.50
CA PRO A 195 -6.78 15.08 -14.84
C PRO A 195 -6.10 15.64 -13.58
N VAL A 196 -5.21 14.87 -12.96
CA VAL A 196 -4.46 15.26 -11.77
C VAL A 196 -3.07 15.75 -12.17
N LYS A 197 -2.68 16.94 -11.70
CA LYS A 197 -1.38 17.56 -12.02
C LYS A 197 -0.28 17.26 -10.98
N THR A 198 -0.62 16.62 -9.85
CA THR A 198 0.34 16.24 -8.80
C THR A 198 1.00 14.90 -9.12
N ASN A 199 2.32 14.82 -8.90
CA ASN A 199 3.07 13.59 -9.04
C ASN A 199 3.21 12.88 -7.68
N GLU A 200 2.19 12.11 -7.33
CA GLU A 200 2.11 11.33 -6.08
C GLU A 200 2.85 9.98 -6.16
N MET A 201 3.52 9.68 -7.28
CA MET A 201 4.21 8.40 -7.51
C MET A 201 5.70 8.43 -7.18
N THR A 202 6.19 9.49 -6.53
CA THR A 202 7.60 9.57 -6.12
C THR A 202 7.86 8.67 -4.91
N ILE A 203 9.01 8.01 -4.88
CA ILE A 203 9.41 7.14 -3.75
C ILE A 203 9.36 7.91 -2.43
N GLN A 204 9.86 9.15 -2.43
CA GLN A 204 9.86 10.02 -1.25
C GLN A 204 8.45 10.35 -0.74
N HIS A 205 7.45 10.46 -1.61
CA HIS A 205 6.08 10.70 -1.18
C HIS A 205 5.61 9.59 -0.24
N PHE A 206 5.85 8.33 -0.59
CA PHE A 206 5.46 7.17 0.21
C PHE A 206 6.37 6.93 1.42
N THR A 207 7.69 7.05 1.27
CA THR A 207 8.62 6.79 2.38
C THR A 207 8.48 7.82 3.50
N ARG A 208 8.01 9.04 3.20
CA ARG A 208 7.78 10.12 4.18
C ARG A 208 6.41 10.09 4.85
N MET A 209 5.51 9.19 4.43
CA MET A 209 4.23 8.98 5.13
C MET A 209 4.46 8.28 6.47
N TRP A 210 3.79 8.76 7.51
CA TRP A 210 3.80 8.09 8.82
C TRP A 210 3.05 6.76 8.74
N GLY A 211 3.78 5.66 8.93
CA GLY A 211 3.21 4.34 9.08
C GLY A 211 3.02 3.97 10.54
N TYR A 212 1.80 3.61 10.94
CA TYR A 212 1.53 3.10 12.27
C TYR A 212 2.09 1.68 12.43
N VAL A 213 2.95 1.47 13.43
CA VAL A 213 3.66 0.21 13.67
C VAL A 213 2.89 -0.65 14.66
N ASN A 214 2.77 -0.16 15.90
CA ASN A 214 2.09 -0.82 17.01
C ASN A 214 1.89 0.17 18.17
N THR A 215 1.34 -0.34 19.28
CA THR A 215 1.15 0.36 20.53
C THR A 215 1.66 -0.49 21.68
N PHE A 216 2.22 0.14 22.69
CA PHE A 216 2.54 -0.50 23.97
C PHE A 216 1.90 0.24 25.14
N ASP A 217 1.62 -0.50 26.22
CA ASP A 217 1.00 0.04 27.42
C ASP A 217 2.07 0.54 28.40
N TRP A 218 1.86 1.73 28.95
CA TRP A 218 2.62 2.26 30.08
C TRP A 218 1.72 2.39 31.29
N ALA A 219 2.00 1.61 32.34
CA ALA A 219 1.22 1.56 33.57
C ALA A 219 1.94 2.24 34.74
N MET A 220 1.16 2.68 35.74
CA MET A 220 1.67 3.24 37.00
C MET A 220 2.47 2.21 37.83
N SER A 221 2.29 0.92 37.57
CA SER A 221 3.04 -0.17 38.22
C SER A 221 4.46 -0.35 37.70
N HIS A 222 4.83 0.28 36.57
CA HIS A 222 6.16 0.12 35.98
C HIS A 222 7.21 0.96 36.73
N PRO A 223 8.18 0.33 37.44
CA PRO A 223 9.21 1.06 38.17
C PRO A 223 10.20 1.79 37.27
N THR A 224 10.95 2.69 37.88
CA THR A 224 12.08 3.37 37.26
C THR A 224 13.09 2.38 36.66
N SER A 225 13.62 2.72 35.49
CA SER A 225 14.59 1.95 34.70
C SER A 225 14.07 0.65 34.08
N GLN A 226 12.78 0.32 34.19
CA GLN A 226 12.20 -0.79 33.43
C GLN A 226 12.20 -0.47 31.92
N GLN A 227 12.59 -1.45 31.11
CA GLN A 227 12.43 -1.40 29.66
C GLN A 227 10.96 -1.71 29.32
N LEU A 228 10.24 -0.75 28.72
CA LEU A 228 8.85 -0.92 28.31
C LEU A 228 8.74 -1.51 26.90
N TYR A 229 9.61 -1.08 26.00
CA TYR A 229 9.47 -1.36 24.59
C TYR A 229 10.83 -1.58 23.91
N LYS A 230 10.85 -2.48 22.93
CA LYS A 230 11.99 -2.82 22.08
C LYS A 230 11.49 -2.93 20.65
N LEU A 231 12.18 -2.28 19.73
CA LEU A 231 11.95 -2.44 18.29
C LEU A 231 13.30 -2.46 17.55
N PRO A 232 13.56 -3.43 16.65
CA PRO A 232 14.66 -3.33 15.73
C PRO A 232 14.41 -2.18 14.74
N VAL A 233 15.44 -1.37 14.48
CA VAL A 233 15.36 -0.28 13.50
C VAL A 233 15.81 -0.82 12.16
N SER A 234 14.82 -1.06 11.30
CA SER A 234 14.99 -1.46 9.91
C SER A 234 13.78 -0.92 9.11
N PRO A 235 13.94 -0.59 7.82
CA PRO A 235 12.81 -0.17 7.00
C PRO A 235 11.74 -1.25 6.86
N VAL A 236 12.16 -2.51 6.86
CA VAL A 236 11.30 -3.70 6.77
C VAL A 236 11.36 -4.40 8.12
N LEU A 237 10.30 -4.30 8.90
CA LEU A 237 10.17 -4.95 10.20
C LEU A 237 9.76 -6.42 10.05
N SER A 238 10.08 -7.23 11.06
CA SER A 238 9.50 -8.56 11.19
C SER A 238 7.98 -8.44 11.28
N LEU A 239 7.26 -9.38 10.68
CA LEU A 239 5.80 -9.42 10.77
C LEU A 239 5.33 -9.41 12.24
N SER A 240 6.03 -10.12 13.13
CA SER A 240 5.72 -10.19 14.56
C SER A 240 5.81 -8.86 15.30
N ASP A 241 6.59 -7.90 14.79
CA ASP A 241 6.76 -6.59 15.42
C ASP A 241 5.63 -5.61 15.03
N LEU A 242 4.88 -5.93 13.97
CA LEU A 242 3.73 -5.15 13.53
C LEU A 242 2.51 -5.50 14.38
N GLY A 243 1.84 -4.51 14.96
CA GLY A 243 0.67 -4.75 15.82
C GLY A 243 -0.54 -5.32 15.06
N SER A 244 -0.55 -5.21 13.72
CA SER A 244 -1.54 -5.81 12.84
C SER A 244 -1.34 -7.31 12.57
N PHE A 245 -0.26 -7.89 13.10
CA PHE A 245 0.12 -9.27 12.80
C PHE A 245 -0.93 -10.25 13.27
N MET A 246 -1.38 -11.09 12.35
CA MET A 246 -2.29 -12.18 12.64
C MET A 246 -1.77 -13.46 12.02
N ARG A 247 -1.57 -14.46 12.87
CA ARG A 247 -1.19 -15.81 12.46
C ARG A 247 -2.44 -16.59 12.07
N SER A 248 -2.47 -17.11 10.85
CA SER A 248 -3.54 -17.99 10.39
C SER A 248 -2.98 -19.38 10.09
N THR A 249 -3.84 -20.39 10.13
CA THR A 249 -3.50 -21.75 9.67
C THR A 249 -3.19 -21.80 8.17
N LYS A 250 -3.60 -20.77 7.40
CA LYS A 250 -3.38 -20.67 5.95
C LYS A 250 -2.17 -19.83 5.58
N TYR A 251 -2.03 -18.63 6.17
CA TYR A 251 -0.96 -17.68 5.91
C TYR A 251 -0.90 -16.62 7.02
N ASP A 252 0.28 -16.08 7.24
CA ASP A 252 0.47 -14.95 8.14
C ASP A 252 0.21 -13.65 7.37
N TYR A 253 -0.49 -12.70 7.98
CA TYR A 253 -0.75 -11.40 7.38
C TYR A 253 -0.51 -10.27 8.38
N ALA A 254 -0.07 -9.12 7.86
CA ALA A 254 0.11 -7.88 8.58
C ALA A 254 -0.06 -6.71 7.60
N VAL A 255 -0.30 -5.52 8.13
CA VAL A 255 -0.32 -4.26 7.39
C VAL A 255 1.07 -3.64 7.52
N PRO A 256 1.95 -3.74 6.50
CA PRO A 256 3.25 -3.10 6.53
C PRO A 256 3.09 -1.58 6.52
N THR A 257 4.12 -0.86 6.99
CA THR A 257 4.17 0.60 6.89
C THR A 257 4.45 1.05 5.45
N PRO A 258 4.10 2.28 5.04
CA PRO A 258 4.39 2.76 3.69
C PRO A 258 5.89 2.67 3.35
N LEU A 259 6.75 2.95 4.33
CA LEU A 259 8.19 2.75 4.26
C LEU A 259 8.54 1.28 3.96
N ALA A 260 7.99 0.33 4.71
CA ALA A 260 8.25 -1.09 4.53
C ALA A 260 7.76 -1.58 3.16
N THR A 261 6.56 -1.15 2.72
CA THR A 261 5.98 -1.55 1.42
C THR A 261 6.88 -1.15 0.26
N ILE A 262 7.36 0.10 0.22
CA ILE A 262 8.24 0.55 -0.86
C ILE A 262 9.64 -0.07 -0.75
N SER A 263 10.15 -0.19 0.47
CA SER A 263 11.47 -0.80 0.71
C SER A 263 11.48 -2.29 0.33
N SER A 264 10.34 -2.98 0.45
CA SER A 264 10.21 -4.39 0.07
C SER A 264 10.43 -4.66 -1.41
N LEU A 265 10.40 -3.62 -2.26
CA LEU A 265 10.66 -3.71 -3.69
C LEU A 265 12.16 -3.63 -4.02
N ALA A 266 13.01 -3.32 -3.04
CA ALA A 266 14.43 -3.08 -3.22
C ALA A 266 15.27 -4.04 -2.37
N SER A 267 16.44 -4.41 -2.85
CA SER A 267 17.33 -5.33 -2.12
C SER A 267 18.15 -4.62 -1.04
N LYS A 268 18.28 -3.30 -1.14
CA LYS A 268 19.10 -2.49 -0.24
C LYS A 268 18.48 -1.13 0.04
N ALA A 269 18.72 -0.63 1.25
CA ALA A 269 18.30 0.69 1.69
C ALA A 269 19.36 1.39 2.53
N ARG A 270 19.24 2.71 2.64
CA ARG A 270 20.06 3.56 3.52
C ARG A 270 19.31 4.80 3.95
N GLY A 271 19.85 5.49 4.96
CA GLY A 271 19.35 6.76 5.44
C GLY A 271 18.64 6.63 6.78
N ASP A 272 18.29 7.78 7.34
CA ASP A 272 17.74 7.85 8.67
C ASP A 272 16.30 7.31 8.69
N ILE A 273 15.86 6.82 9.85
CA ILE A 273 14.46 6.45 10.07
C ILE A 273 13.93 7.31 11.20
N GLU A 274 12.80 7.95 10.97
CA GLU A 274 12.14 8.77 11.97
C GLU A 274 11.04 7.97 12.65
N TYR A 275 10.98 8.06 13.98
CA TYR A 275 9.92 7.46 14.78
C TYR A 275 9.16 8.54 15.52
N ARG A 276 7.84 8.40 15.55
CA ARG A 276 6.96 9.26 16.35
C ARG A 276 6.36 8.44 17.47
N PHE A 277 6.51 8.93 18.69
CA PHE A 277 5.85 8.39 19.87
C PHE A 277 4.75 9.35 20.28
N GLU A 278 3.52 8.87 20.27
CA GLU A 278 2.35 9.62 20.70
C GLU A 278 1.75 8.95 21.93
N VAL A 279 1.86 9.64 23.05
CA VAL A 279 1.30 9.19 24.33
C VAL A 279 -0.14 9.66 24.42
N VAL A 280 -1.06 8.71 24.53
CA VAL A 280 -2.50 8.98 24.68
C VAL A 280 -2.80 9.13 26.17
N ALA A 281 -2.66 10.36 26.66
CA ALA A 281 -2.90 10.73 28.06
C ALA A 281 -3.67 12.05 28.14
N ASN A 282 -4.45 12.22 29.20
CA ASN A 282 -5.04 13.50 29.58
C ASN A 282 -4.06 14.32 30.45
N GLY A 283 -4.43 15.56 30.78
CA GLY A 283 -3.59 16.46 31.58
C GLY A 283 -3.35 16.06 33.04
N PHE A 284 -3.89 14.92 33.49
CA PHE A 284 -3.76 14.44 34.87
C PHE A 284 -2.65 13.40 35.06
N TYR A 285 -1.96 13.01 33.98
CA TYR A 285 -0.79 12.14 34.06
C TYR A 285 0.51 12.93 34.08
N THR A 286 1.48 12.43 34.83
CA THR A 286 2.85 12.95 34.90
C THR A 286 3.83 11.79 34.85
N GLY A 287 4.97 11.97 34.22
CA GLY A 287 5.95 10.90 34.05
C GLY A 287 6.92 11.20 32.92
N THR A 288 8.00 10.42 32.86
CA THR A 288 9.08 10.68 31.90
C THR A 288 9.61 9.39 31.31
N LEU A 289 9.64 9.31 29.99
CA LEU A 289 10.22 8.20 29.24
C LEU A 289 11.57 8.60 28.63
N GLN A 290 12.51 7.68 28.60
CA GLN A 290 13.74 7.80 27.83
C GLN A 290 13.65 6.86 26.64
N ILE A 291 13.81 7.41 25.44
CA ILE A 291 13.87 6.65 24.20
C ILE A 291 15.31 6.69 23.71
N SER A 292 15.91 5.54 23.42
CA SER A 292 17.32 5.46 23.02
C SER A 292 17.50 4.57 21.79
N SER A 293 18.24 5.07 20.82
CA SER A 293 18.68 4.35 19.64
C SER A 293 20.11 3.86 19.86
N ILE A 294 20.30 2.55 19.74
CA ILE A 294 21.56 1.88 20.07
C ILE A 294 22.03 1.15 18.82
N PRO A 295 23.11 1.60 18.17
CA PRO A 295 23.57 1.03 16.91
C PRO A 295 24.06 -0.40 17.11
N LEU A 296 23.75 -1.27 16.14
CA LEU A 296 24.23 -2.67 16.05
C LEU A 296 23.95 -3.55 17.29
N LEU A 297 22.98 -3.17 18.12
CA LEU A 297 22.66 -3.93 19.34
C LEU A 297 21.85 -5.19 19.03
N GLN A 298 22.46 -6.36 19.26
CA GLN A 298 21.81 -7.66 19.12
C GLN A 298 21.26 -8.25 20.45
N LYS A 299 21.57 -7.63 21.60
CA LYS A 299 21.17 -8.16 22.91
C LYS A 299 19.67 -7.93 23.19
N ASN A 300 19.02 -8.91 23.82
CA ASN A 300 17.60 -8.79 24.17
C ASN A 300 17.31 -7.82 25.32
N GLN A 301 18.20 -7.74 26.30
CA GLN A 301 18.09 -6.81 27.41
C GLN A 301 19.33 -5.93 27.47
N LEU A 302 19.12 -4.67 27.81
CA LEU A 302 20.17 -3.70 28.08
C LEU A 302 19.72 -2.81 29.25
N PRO A 303 20.56 -2.58 30.27
CA PRO A 303 20.20 -1.69 31.37
C PRO A 303 20.16 -0.23 30.90
N ARG A 304 19.24 0.57 31.49
CA ARG A 304 19.03 1.99 31.11
C ARG A 304 20.32 2.82 31.14
N ILE A 305 21.19 2.57 32.11
CA ILE A 305 22.46 3.31 32.27
C ILE A 305 23.43 3.12 31.11
N GLN A 306 23.32 2.02 30.36
CA GLN A 306 24.10 1.83 29.13
C GLN A 306 23.38 2.44 27.93
N ALA A 307 22.04 2.37 27.90
CA ALA A 307 21.24 2.95 26.83
C ALA A 307 21.38 4.48 26.73
N ILE A 308 21.54 5.18 27.86
CA ILE A 308 21.70 6.65 27.89
C ILE A 308 23.00 7.14 27.24
N LEU A 309 24.00 6.27 27.10
CA LEU A 309 25.28 6.60 26.46
C LEU A 309 25.18 6.68 24.93
N SER A 310 24.07 6.21 24.35
CA SER A 310 23.77 6.31 22.93
C SER A 310 22.83 7.48 22.64
N ALA A 311 22.45 7.68 21.37
CA ALA A 311 21.50 8.71 20.99
C ALA A 311 20.17 8.52 21.76
N SER A 312 19.93 9.40 22.74
CA SER A 312 18.80 9.29 23.66
C SER A 312 18.00 10.58 23.74
N HIS A 313 16.69 10.43 23.78
CA HIS A 313 15.71 11.50 23.89
C HIS A 313 14.85 11.27 25.12
N VAL A 314 14.45 12.34 25.78
CA VAL A 314 13.62 12.28 26.98
C VAL A 314 12.27 12.91 26.67
N LEU A 315 11.21 12.13 26.83
CA LEU A 315 9.83 12.54 26.67
C LEU A 315 9.21 12.78 28.05
N ASP A 316 8.87 14.03 28.33
CA ASP A 316 8.12 14.43 29.51
C ASP A 316 6.67 14.74 29.09
N ILE A 317 5.73 13.95 29.61
CA ILE A 317 4.32 14.00 29.16
C ILE A 317 3.59 15.27 29.59
N GLN A 318 4.07 15.97 30.63
CA GLN A 318 3.47 17.25 31.03
C GLN A 318 3.75 18.35 30.01
N LYS A 319 4.85 18.26 29.27
CA LYS A 319 5.26 19.27 28.29
C LYS A 319 4.70 18.97 26.92
N THR A 320 4.84 17.72 26.48
CA THR A 320 4.47 17.29 25.13
C THR A 320 3.99 15.85 25.15
N SER A 321 2.84 15.56 24.55
CA SER A 321 2.33 14.20 24.37
C SER A 321 2.94 13.48 23.15
N VAL A 322 3.56 14.23 22.23
CA VAL A 322 4.14 13.71 21.00
C VAL A 322 5.61 14.12 20.91
N ILE A 323 6.46 13.16 20.55
CA ILE A 323 7.86 13.41 20.21
C ILE A 323 8.24 12.67 18.94
N ASP A 324 8.93 13.37 18.05
CA ASP A 324 9.54 12.82 16.85
C ASP A 324 11.04 12.67 17.12
N ILE A 325 11.55 11.46 16.92
CA ILE A 325 12.96 11.15 17.06
C ILE A 325 13.51 10.74 15.71
N VAL A 326 14.74 11.16 15.42
CA VAL A 326 15.48 10.74 14.23
C VAL A 326 16.48 9.70 14.67
N VAL A 327 16.36 8.48 14.14
CA VAL A 327 17.36 7.43 14.36
C VAL A 327 18.42 7.55 13.27
N PRO A 328 19.66 7.95 13.63
CA PRO A 328 20.71 8.19 12.65
C PRO A 328 21.18 6.90 12.01
N TRP A 329 21.50 6.97 10.72
CA TRP A 329 22.07 5.87 9.94
C TRP A 329 23.48 5.54 10.41
N ASN A 330 23.60 4.47 11.21
CA ASN A 330 24.85 3.96 11.73
C ASN A 330 25.02 2.48 11.33
N TRP A 331 25.28 2.26 10.04
CA TRP A 331 25.59 0.94 9.49
C TRP A 331 27.05 0.86 9.05
N TYR A 332 27.66 -0.32 9.16
CA TYR A 332 29.07 -0.53 8.80
C TYR A 332 29.34 -0.44 7.29
N ASN A 333 28.29 -0.55 6.46
CA ASN A 333 28.34 -0.38 5.01
C ASN A 333 27.52 0.82 4.56
N ALA A 334 27.81 1.32 3.35
CA ALA A 334 27.04 2.41 2.73
C ALA A 334 25.56 2.07 2.50
N TRP A 335 25.25 0.78 2.34
CA TRP A 335 23.90 0.26 2.13
C TRP A 335 23.68 -0.97 3.03
N MET A 336 22.51 -1.06 3.65
CA MET A 336 22.06 -2.25 4.36
C MET A 336 21.28 -3.15 3.40
N ARG A 337 21.45 -4.47 3.55
CA ARG A 337 20.68 -5.46 2.82
C ARG A 337 19.30 -5.59 3.47
N LEU A 338 18.26 -5.57 2.65
CA LEU A 338 16.89 -5.85 3.07
C LEU A 338 16.61 -7.36 2.96
N PRO A 339 15.71 -7.90 3.80
CA PRO A 339 15.33 -9.30 3.74
C PRO A 339 14.68 -9.65 2.40
N ASN A 340 14.86 -10.90 1.97
CA ASN A 340 14.30 -11.47 0.74
C ASN A 340 13.47 -12.72 1.09
N VAL A 341 12.58 -13.15 0.19
CA VAL A 341 11.66 -14.30 0.35
C VAL A 341 12.38 -15.60 0.73
N THR A 342 13.64 -15.77 0.31
CA THR A 342 14.45 -16.97 0.60
C THR A 342 15.25 -16.89 1.90
N ASP A 343 15.28 -15.72 2.57
CA ASP A 343 16.12 -15.48 3.73
C ASP A 343 15.33 -15.77 5.01
N THR A 344 15.60 -16.90 5.66
CA THR A 344 14.98 -17.28 6.93
C THR A 344 15.58 -16.56 8.13
N SER A 345 16.67 -15.82 7.93
CA SER A 345 17.28 -14.98 8.95
C SER A 345 16.62 -13.59 8.94
N ILE A 346 15.83 -13.32 9.98
CA ILE A 346 15.09 -12.07 10.13
C ILE A 346 16.06 -10.88 10.08
N GLY A 347 15.72 -9.93 9.20
CA GLY A 347 16.51 -8.82 8.66
C GLY A 347 17.54 -8.16 9.57
N ASP A 348 18.68 -7.84 8.96
CA ASP A 348 19.65 -6.89 9.49
C ASP A 348 18.93 -5.60 9.96
N ALA A 349 19.20 -5.22 11.20
CA ALA A 349 18.74 -3.97 11.79
C ALA A 349 19.97 -3.17 12.18
N PHE A 350 20.08 -1.93 11.69
CA PHE A 350 21.25 -1.11 11.94
C PHE A 350 21.27 -0.50 13.34
N SER A 351 20.11 -0.40 13.99
CA SER A 351 19.98 0.06 15.36
C SER A 351 18.88 -0.72 16.08
N SER A 352 18.88 -0.69 17.41
CA SER A 352 17.76 -1.14 18.23
C SER A 352 17.20 0.06 19.01
N LEU A 353 15.91 0.29 18.86
CA LEU A 353 15.19 1.33 19.57
C LEU A 353 14.64 0.76 20.88
N ARG A 354 14.92 1.45 21.99
CA ARG A 354 14.57 1.03 23.35
C ARG A 354 13.88 2.15 24.10
N VAL A 355 12.83 1.83 24.84
CA VAL A 355 12.11 2.78 25.69
C VAL A 355 12.21 2.33 27.14
N TYR A 356 12.64 3.25 28.00
CA TYR A 356 12.80 3.05 29.44
C TYR A 356 12.00 4.07 30.24
N VAL A 357 11.55 3.68 31.41
CA VAL A 357 10.96 4.60 32.39
C VAL A 357 12.07 5.37 33.11
N VAL A 358 12.03 6.71 33.05
CA VAL A 358 12.91 7.57 33.85
C VAL A 358 12.21 7.94 35.15
N ASN A 359 11.04 8.55 35.03
CA ASN A 359 10.14 8.82 36.15
C ASN A 359 8.88 7.97 35.93
N PRO A 360 8.45 7.20 36.94
CA PRO A 360 7.27 6.35 36.82
C PRO A 360 6.03 7.18 36.49
N LEU A 361 5.04 6.52 35.89
CA LEU A 361 3.78 7.17 35.58
C LEU A 361 3.01 7.43 36.88
N ILE A 362 2.63 8.68 37.10
CA ILE A 362 1.81 9.11 38.23
C ILE A 362 0.55 9.75 37.67
N GLY A 363 -0.60 9.28 38.14
CA GLY A 363 -1.89 9.91 37.90
C GLY A 363 -2.66 10.09 39.19
N ILE A 364 -3.67 10.94 39.17
CA ILE A 364 -4.57 11.17 40.30
C ILE A 364 -5.58 10.01 40.46
N ASP A 365 -6.33 10.01 41.57
CA ASP A 365 -7.42 9.04 41.73
C ASP A 365 -8.56 9.31 40.72
N GLY A 366 -9.19 8.25 40.23
CA GLY A 366 -10.31 8.34 39.27
C GLY A 366 -9.93 8.32 37.78
N ILE A 367 -8.65 8.18 37.41
CA ILE A 367 -8.20 7.95 36.02
C ILE A 367 -7.69 6.51 35.81
N PRO A 368 -7.65 5.98 34.57
CA PRO A 368 -7.11 4.65 34.29
C PRO A 368 -5.65 4.44 34.73
N ASN A 369 -5.32 3.25 35.24
CA ASN A 369 -3.96 2.93 35.72
C ASN A 369 -2.91 2.70 34.61
N LYS A 370 -3.34 2.73 33.34
CA LYS A 370 -2.50 2.53 32.17
C LYS A 370 -2.86 3.50 31.07
N ILE A 371 -1.85 3.90 30.31
CA ILE A 371 -1.98 4.73 29.11
C ILE A 371 -1.32 4.02 27.93
N ALA A 372 -1.81 4.31 26.73
CA ALA A 372 -1.29 3.73 25.50
C ALA A 372 -0.27 4.68 24.86
N VAL A 373 0.83 4.13 24.35
CA VAL A 373 1.83 4.86 23.57
C VAL A 373 1.87 4.28 22.15
N ASN A 374 1.45 5.10 21.18
CA ASN A 374 1.42 4.73 19.78
C ASN A 374 2.76 5.01 19.12
N VAL A 375 3.24 4.07 18.31
CA VAL A 375 4.52 4.15 17.60
C VAL A 375 4.27 4.23 16.10
N TYR A 376 4.84 5.26 15.47
CA TYR A 376 4.86 5.42 14.02
C TYR A 376 6.28 5.43 13.50
N MET A 377 6.47 5.04 12.24
CA MET A 377 7.75 5.09 11.54
C MET A 377 7.59 5.73 10.15
N ARG A 378 8.64 6.40 9.69
CA ARG A 378 8.81 6.84 8.30
C ARG A 378 10.29 6.96 7.95
N GLY A 379 10.61 7.04 6.66
CA GLY A 379 11.97 7.34 6.21
C GLY A 379 12.33 8.80 6.50
N GLY A 380 13.59 9.05 6.81
CA GLY A 380 14.19 10.37 6.86
C GLY A 380 14.19 11.05 5.49
N GLU A 381 14.59 12.32 5.45
CA GLU A 381 14.72 13.06 4.18
C GLU A 381 15.83 12.49 3.28
N ASN A 382 16.87 11.92 3.89
CA ASN A 382 17.99 11.24 3.24
C ASN A 382 17.73 9.74 2.98
N TYR A 383 16.49 9.26 3.13
CA TYR A 383 16.16 7.86 2.95
C TYR A 383 16.13 7.48 1.48
N GLU A 384 16.89 6.45 1.11
CA GLU A 384 17.05 6.00 -0.27
C GLU A 384 17.01 4.46 -0.34
N ILE A 385 16.56 3.96 -1.49
CA ILE A 385 16.53 2.54 -1.83
C ILE A 385 17.32 2.31 -3.12
N CYS A 386 17.89 1.12 -3.29
CA CYS A 386 18.54 0.75 -4.54
C CYS A 386 18.32 -0.73 -4.90
N GLN A 387 18.48 -1.02 -6.19
CA GLN A 387 18.36 -2.35 -6.80
C GLN A 387 16.98 -2.99 -6.57
N LEU A 388 16.12 -2.91 -7.59
CA LEU A 388 14.82 -3.58 -7.55
C LEU A 388 14.99 -5.10 -7.44
N HIS A 389 14.14 -5.74 -6.66
CA HIS A 389 14.10 -7.20 -6.51
C HIS A 389 12.65 -7.69 -6.40
N THR A 390 12.48 -9.02 -6.34
CA THR A 390 11.18 -9.66 -6.11
C THR A 390 10.55 -9.11 -4.82
N PRO A 391 9.33 -8.56 -4.86
CA PRO A 391 8.69 -8.00 -3.67
C PRO A 391 8.58 -9.00 -2.51
N LEU A 392 8.91 -8.57 -1.30
CA LEU A 392 8.73 -9.39 -0.10
C LEU A 392 7.25 -9.56 0.27
N TYR A 393 6.44 -8.53 0.04
CA TYR A 393 5.01 -8.54 0.35
C TYR A 393 4.18 -8.81 -0.91
N SER A 394 3.10 -9.57 -0.75
CA SER A 394 2.09 -9.80 -1.79
C SER A 394 0.74 -9.26 -1.34
N VAL A 395 -0.08 -8.86 -2.31
CA VAL A 395 -1.47 -8.44 -2.05
C VAL A 395 -2.33 -9.69 -1.91
N VAL A 396 -3.22 -9.69 -0.91
CA VAL A 396 -4.18 -10.78 -0.71
C VAL A 396 -5.30 -10.66 -1.75
N GLN A 397 -5.17 -11.32 -2.90
CA GLN A 397 -6.21 -11.37 -3.95
C GLN A 397 -6.74 -12.79 -4.18
N GLU A 398 -5.86 -13.76 -4.46
CA GLU A 398 -6.23 -15.17 -4.62
C GLU A 398 -5.28 -16.08 -3.83
N ILE A 399 -5.82 -16.97 -3.02
CA ILE A 399 -5.03 -17.85 -2.15
C ILE A 399 -4.93 -19.21 -2.83
N ILE A 400 -3.83 -19.44 -3.54
CA ILE A 400 -3.48 -20.79 -3.99
C ILE A 400 -2.91 -21.53 -2.77
N LYS A 401 -3.71 -22.44 -2.20
CA LYS A 401 -3.20 -23.35 -1.19
C LYS A 401 -2.34 -24.41 -1.89
N PRO A 402 -1.06 -24.58 -1.53
CA PRO A 402 -0.38 -25.81 -1.89
C PRO A 402 -1.18 -26.98 -1.28
N PRO A 403 -1.48 -28.04 -2.04
CA PRO A 403 -2.20 -29.19 -1.51
C PRO A 403 -1.36 -29.85 -0.41
N GLU A 404 -2.04 -30.36 0.63
CA GLU A 404 -1.40 -31.07 1.77
C GLU A 404 -0.76 -32.40 1.35
N ARG A 405 -1.07 -32.89 0.14
CA ARG A 405 -0.54 -34.11 -0.48
C ARG A 405 -0.10 -33.81 -1.91
N GLU A 406 0.87 -34.58 -2.39
CA GLU A 406 1.25 -34.57 -3.80
C GLU A 406 0.13 -35.21 -4.62
N TYR A 407 -0.54 -34.43 -5.46
CA TYR A 407 -1.43 -34.97 -6.49
C TYR A 407 -0.71 -34.95 -7.83
N LEU A 408 -0.94 -35.97 -8.63
CA LEU A 408 -0.47 -36.05 -10.00
C LEU A 408 -0.92 -34.80 -10.78
N LYS A 409 0.04 -34.05 -11.30
CA LYS A 409 -0.26 -32.87 -12.12
C LYS A 409 -0.49 -33.31 -13.56
N PRO A 410 -1.63 -32.98 -14.18
CA PRO A 410 -1.82 -33.25 -15.59
C PRO A 410 -0.76 -32.51 -16.40
N ALA A 411 -0.20 -33.16 -17.43
CA ALA A 411 0.87 -32.65 -18.27
C ALA A 411 0.47 -31.41 -19.07
N ARG A 412 -0.84 -31.22 -19.27
CA ARG A 412 -1.43 -30.00 -19.79
C ARG A 412 -2.42 -29.45 -18.79
N ILE A 413 -2.35 -28.13 -18.58
CA ILE A 413 -3.35 -27.41 -17.81
C ILE A 413 -4.54 -27.18 -18.74
N ALA A 414 -5.57 -28.01 -18.60
CA ALA A 414 -6.84 -27.81 -19.28
C ALA A 414 -7.90 -27.44 -18.24
N ASN A 415 -8.76 -26.49 -18.59
CA ASN A 415 -9.82 -26.02 -17.68
C ASN A 415 -10.92 -27.06 -17.45
N LYS A 416 -10.96 -28.13 -18.26
CA LYS A 416 -11.92 -29.23 -18.16
C LYS A 416 -11.25 -30.53 -18.59
N MET A 417 -11.59 -31.61 -17.89
CA MET A 417 -11.21 -32.97 -18.22
C MET A 417 -12.50 -33.76 -18.42
N PHE A 418 -12.54 -34.61 -19.44
CA PHE A 418 -13.69 -35.43 -19.77
C PHE A 418 -13.35 -36.89 -19.48
N ALA A 419 -14.27 -37.63 -18.89
CA ALA A 419 -14.12 -39.08 -18.72
C ALA A 419 -14.88 -39.79 -19.83
N GLY A 420 -14.22 -40.69 -20.56
CA GLY A 420 -14.80 -41.44 -21.66
C GLY A 420 -14.26 -42.86 -21.75
N TRP A 421 -14.95 -43.69 -22.53
CA TRP A 421 -14.48 -45.04 -22.82
C TRP A 421 -13.49 -45.01 -23.98
N HIS A 422 -12.33 -45.65 -23.83
CA HIS A 422 -11.34 -45.69 -24.89
C HIS A 422 -11.12 -47.10 -25.43
N HIS A 423 -11.19 -47.26 -26.76
CA HIS A 423 -11.13 -48.57 -27.41
C HIS A 423 -9.76 -49.28 -27.27
N ILE A 424 -8.69 -48.50 -27.08
CA ILE A 424 -7.30 -48.98 -26.94
C ILE A 424 -7.00 -49.51 -25.53
N VAL A 425 -7.74 -49.06 -24.51
CA VAL A 425 -7.47 -49.42 -23.10
C VAL A 425 -8.55 -50.40 -22.64
N GLN A 426 -8.23 -51.69 -22.67
CA GLN A 426 -9.14 -52.77 -22.29
C GLN A 426 -8.68 -53.46 -21.01
N SER A 427 -9.64 -53.88 -20.19
CA SER A 427 -9.38 -54.75 -19.05
C SER A 427 -8.99 -56.16 -19.53
N ALA A 428 -8.46 -56.99 -18.63
CA ALA A 428 -8.19 -58.42 -18.92
C ALA A 428 -9.44 -59.22 -19.34
N GLN A 429 -10.64 -58.64 -19.20
CA GLN A 429 -11.93 -59.20 -19.59
C GLN A 429 -12.49 -58.54 -20.87
N SER A 430 -11.65 -57.85 -21.65
CA SER A 430 -12.00 -57.17 -22.92
C SER A 430 -13.07 -56.08 -22.81
N GLN A 431 -13.21 -55.46 -21.63
CA GLN A 431 -14.08 -54.30 -21.43
C GLN A 431 -13.28 -53.02 -21.60
N TYR A 432 -13.83 -52.03 -22.32
CA TYR A 432 -13.22 -50.71 -22.40
C TYR A 432 -13.14 -50.08 -21.01
N LEU A 433 -12.01 -49.45 -20.70
CA LEU A 433 -11.80 -48.75 -19.44
C LEU A 433 -12.09 -47.25 -19.60
N TYR A 434 -12.48 -46.62 -18.49
CA TYR A 434 -12.61 -45.17 -18.42
C TYR A 434 -11.23 -44.53 -18.46
N VAL A 435 -11.04 -43.59 -19.39
CA VAL A 435 -9.85 -42.77 -19.53
C VAL A 435 -10.25 -41.31 -19.42
N LEU A 436 -9.34 -40.49 -18.91
CA LEU A 436 -9.49 -39.03 -18.84
C LEU A 436 -8.86 -38.39 -20.08
N ASP A 437 -9.64 -37.57 -20.79
CA ASP A 437 -9.26 -36.88 -22.01
C ASP A 437 -9.40 -35.36 -21.85
N PHE A 438 -8.56 -34.59 -22.54
CA PHE A 438 -8.63 -33.12 -22.53
C PHE A 438 -9.62 -32.57 -23.55
N THR A 439 -9.86 -33.31 -24.63
CA THR A 439 -10.73 -32.92 -25.73
C THR A 439 -11.60 -34.09 -26.16
N SER A 440 -12.69 -33.81 -26.89
CA SER A 440 -13.54 -34.84 -27.49
C SER A 440 -12.92 -35.50 -28.73
N THR A 441 -11.71 -35.11 -29.11
CA THR A 441 -10.97 -35.63 -30.27
C THR A 441 -10.09 -36.81 -29.85
N SER A 442 -10.09 -37.86 -30.66
CA SER A 442 -9.30 -39.07 -30.41
C SER A 442 -7.79 -38.77 -30.34
N GLY A 443 -7.13 -39.22 -29.27
CA GLY A 443 -5.66 -39.17 -29.12
C GLY A 443 -5.11 -38.08 -28.19
N ASP A 444 -5.96 -37.37 -27.45
CA ASP A 444 -5.54 -36.30 -26.51
C ASP A 444 -5.81 -36.71 -25.06
N TRP A 445 -5.14 -37.80 -24.64
CA TRP A 445 -5.26 -38.37 -23.29
C TRP A 445 -4.59 -37.49 -22.24
N VAL A 446 -5.10 -37.54 -21.02
CA VAL A 446 -4.48 -36.89 -19.88
C VAL A 446 -3.25 -37.69 -19.45
N ALA A 447 -2.08 -37.18 -19.81
CA ALA A 447 -0.82 -37.61 -19.20
C ALA A 447 -0.62 -36.91 -17.86
N PHE A 448 0.04 -37.59 -16.92
CA PHE A 448 0.43 -37.02 -15.62
C PHE A 448 1.95 -36.89 -15.54
N LEU A 449 2.42 -35.80 -14.94
CA LEU A 449 3.84 -35.51 -14.71
C LEU A 449 4.24 -35.89 -13.29
N ASN A 450 5.53 -36.21 -13.11
CA ASN A 450 6.17 -36.48 -11.82
C ASN A 450 5.55 -37.65 -11.04
N VAL A 451 5.26 -38.75 -11.74
CA VAL A 451 4.83 -40.01 -11.11
C VAL A 451 6.07 -40.72 -10.54
N GLU A 452 6.15 -40.93 -9.24
CA GLU A 452 7.17 -41.77 -8.63
C GLU A 452 6.79 -43.27 -8.68
N LEU A 453 7.80 -44.11 -8.91
CA LEU A 453 7.62 -45.56 -8.95
C LEU A 453 7.24 -46.08 -7.55
N ASN A 454 6.16 -46.86 -7.45
CA ASN A 454 5.61 -47.44 -6.22
C ASN A 454 4.87 -46.49 -5.26
N THR A 455 4.53 -45.27 -5.71
CA THR A 455 3.71 -44.34 -4.92
C THR A 455 2.23 -44.45 -5.36
N VAL A 456 1.33 -44.75 -4.41
CA VAL A 456 -0.13 -44.69 -4.65
C VAL A 456 -0.58 -43.25 -4.37
N TYR A 457 -0.94 -42.54 -5.45
CA TYR A 457 -1.40 -41.14 -5.41
C TYR A 457 -2.90 -41.03 -5.20
#